data_AF-A0AAW1VAD6-F1
#
_entry.id   AF-A0AAW1VAD6-F1
#
_cell.length_a   1.000
_cell.length_b   1.000
_cell.length_c   1.000
_cell.angle_alpha   90.00
_cell.angle_beta   90.00
_cell.angle_gamma   90.00
#
_symmetry.space_group_name_H-M   'P 1'
#
loop_
_entity.id
_entity.type
_entity.pdbx_description
1 polymer ?
#
loop_
_entity_poly.entity_id
_entity_poly.type
_entity_poly.pdbx_seq_one_letter_code
_entity_poly.pdbx_strand_id
1 'polypeptide(L)'
;MKRPEFLESLSLSMLQGHLDRRSSQPGLPKALKRMLNAPGSSTEGMSPTKKQRCIVCPRSTDIKTLSHSNFCKKTLCQKHMKLICSSCCEN
;
A
#
# COMPACT_ATOMS: atom_id res chain seq x y z
N MET A 1 -23.50 -3.56 -3.48
CA MET A 1 -22.95 -2.52 -2.60
C MET A 1 -23.78 -2.43 -1.33
N LYS A 2 -23.12 -2.44 -0.18
CA LYS A 2 -23.72 -2.19 1.13
C LYS A 2 -23.78 -0.67 1.38
N ARG A 3 -24.74 -0.24 2.19
CA ARG A 3 -24.89 1.17 2.60
C ARG A 3 -23.57 1.88 3.00
N PRO A 4 -22.67 1.30 3.81
CA PRO A 4 -21.41 1.95 4.15
C PRO A 4 -20.51 2.22 2.93
N GLU A 5 -20.40 1.26 2.01
CA GLU A 5 -19.58 1.41 0.79
C GLU A 5 -20.14 2.51 -0.13
N PHE A 6 -21.47 2.59 -0.20
CA PHE A 6 -22.16 3.65 -0.94
C PHE A 6 -21.91 5.03 -0.32
N LEU A 7 -22.03 5.18 1.00
CA LEU A 7 -21.79 6.45 1.67
C LEU A 7 -20.31 6.89 1.56
N GLU A 8 -19.39 5.94 1.63
CA GLU A 8 -17.96 6.21 1.45
C GLU A 8 -17.68 6.74 0.03
N SER A 9 -18.15 6.03 -1.00
CA SER A 9 -17.99 6.47 -2.40
C SER A 9 -18.69 7.81 -2.69
N LEU A 10 -19.89 8.03 -2.15
CA LEU A 10 -20.60 9.30 -2.27
C LEU A 10 -19.81 10.43 -1.61
N SER A 11 -19.30 10.22 -0.39
CA SER A 11 -18.53 11.24 0.33
C SER A 11 -17.24 11.63 -0.41
N LEU A 12 -16.55 10.66 -0.99
CA LEU A 12 -15.35 10.90 -1.81
C LEU A 12 -15.69 11.70 -3.08
N SER A 13 -16.77 11.33 -3.77
CA SER A 13 -17.25 12.04 -4.96
C SER A 13 -17.57 13.51 -4.66
N MET A 14 -18.24 13.77 -3.54
CA MET A 14 -18.57 15.15 -3.12
C MET A 14 -17.32 15.97 -2.74
N LEU A 15 -16.29 15.32 -2.19
CA LEU A 15 -15.07 16.00 -1.74
C LEU A 15 -14.04 16.21 -2.84
N GLN A 16 -14.08 15.44 -3.93
CA GLN A 16 -13.04 15.41 -4.95
C GLN A 16 -12.65 16.81 -5.48
N GLY A 17 -13.63 17.61 -5.91
CA GLY A 17 -13.36 18.96 -6.43
C GLY A 17 -12.74 19.90 -5.39
N HIS A 18 -13.07 19.74 -4.11
CA HIS A 18 -12.45 20.50 -3.02
C HIS A 18 -11.00 20.06 -2.75
N LEU A 19 -10.72 18.76 -2.83
CA LEU A 19 -9.39 18.20 -2.66
C LEU A 19 -8.46 18.65 -3.79
N ASP A 20 -8.93 18.63 -5.04
CA ASP A 20 -8.15 19.08 -6.21
C ASP A 20 -7.80 20.58 -6.14
N ARG A 21 -8.76 21.40 -5.70
CA ARG A 21 -8.49 22.83 -5.46
C ARG A 21 -7.49 23.05 -4.32
N ARG A 22 -7.53 22.22 -3.27
CA ARG A 22 -6.65 22.35 -2.11
C ARG A 22 -5.23 21.86 -2.39
N SER A 23 -5.07 20.83 -3.21
CA SER A 23 -3.75 20.27 -3.58
C SER A 23 -2.89 21.28 -4.35
N SER A 24 -3.53 22.14 -5.14
CA SER A 24 -2.90 23.18 -5.96
C SER A 24 -2.55 24.47 -5.18
N GLN A 25 -3.02 24.62 -3.93
CA GLN A 25 -2.72 25.83 -3.16
C GLN A 25 -1.26 25.88 -2.67
N PRO A 26 -0.57 27.02 -2.84
CA PRO A 26 0.73 27.26 -2.21
C PRO A 26 0.56 27.34 -0.70
N GLY A 27 1.46 26.69 0.05
CA GLY A 27 1.43 26.68 1.53
C GLY A 27 0.69 25.52 2.17
N LEU A 28 0.11 24.58 1.40
CA LEU A 28 -0.47 23.36 2.01
C LEU A 28 0.64 22.53 2.70
N PRO A 29 0.50 22.20 4.00
CA PRO A 29 1.47 21.39 4.72
C PRO A 29 1.82 20.08 4.01
N LYS A 30 3.11 19.71 4.07
CA LYS A 30 3.65 18.53 3.37
C LYS A 30 2.92 17.23 3.72
N ALA A 31 2.51 17.07 4.97
CA ALA A 31 1.73 15.91 5.41
C ALA A 31 0.37 15.83 4.71
N LEU A 32 -0.34 16.96 4.57
CA LEU A 32 -1.63 17.01 3.88
C LEU A 32 -1.48 16.79 2.38
N LYS A 33 -0.44 17.36 1.75
CA LYS A 33 -0.11 17.05 0.33
C LYS A 33 0.10 15.56 0.10
N ARG A 34 0.76 14.86 1.02
CA ARG A 34 0.97 13.41 0.94
C ARG A 34 -0.34 12.62 1.02
N MET A 35 -1.26 13.03 1.89
CA MET A 35 -2.56 12.38 2.02
C MET A 35 -3.44 12.58 0.78
N LEU A 36 -3.43 13.78 0.18
CA LEU A 36 -4.20 14.06 -1.04
C LEU A 36 -3.64 13.34 -2.26
N ASN A 37 -2.32 13.21 -2.36
CA ASN A 37 -1.65 12.56 -3.49
C ASN A 37 -1.43 11.05 -3.29
N ALA A 38 -1.89 10.48 -2.19
CA ALA A 38 -1.79 9.04 -1.96
C ALA A 38 -2.73 8.32 -2.96
N PRO A 39 -2.20 7.49 -3.87
CA PRO A 39 -3.01 6.82 -4.89
C PRO A 39 -3.91 5.78 -4.22
N GLY A 40 -5.17 6.16 -3.98
CA GLY A 40 -6.20 5.32 -3.38
C GLY A 40 -5.91 5.00 -1.92
N SER A 41 -6.89 5.17 -1.06
CA SER A 41 -6.92 4.55 0.25
C SER A 41 -6.97 3.02 0.10
N SER A 42 -5.88 2.39 -0.32
CA SER A 42 -5.50 1.18 0.38
C SER A 42 -5.19 1.66 1.78
N THR A 43 -6.10 1.37 2.70
CA THR A 43 -5.81 1.18 4.11
C THR A 43 -4.31 0.97 4.29
N GLU A 44 -3.67 1.76 5.16
CA GLU A 44 -2.32 1.45 5.63
C GLU A 44 -2.27 -0.06 5.82
N GLY A 45 -1.61 -0.75 4.90
CA GLY A 45 -1.75 -2.19 4.81
C GLY A 45 -1.18 -2.67 6.11
N MET A 46 -2.05 -3.13 7.02
CA MET A 46 -1.69 -3.54 8.36
C MET A 46 -0.39 -4.30 8.23
N SER A 47 0.70 -3.67 8.69
CA SER A 47 2.00 -4.30 8.65
C SER A 47 1.80 -5.65 9.33
N PRO A 48 2.17 -6.76 8.66
CA PRO A 48 1.78 -8.08 9.14
C PRO A 48 2.25 -8.21 10.58
N THR A 49 1.31 -8.34 11.52
CA THR A 49 1.62 -8.43 12.96
C THR A 49 2.33 -9.75 13.29
N LYS A 50 2.31 -10.70 12.36
CA LYS A 50 2.93 -12.02 12.49
C LYS A 50 3.94 -12.25 11.37
N LYS A 51 5.11 -12.78 11.74
CA LYS A 51 6.15 -13.18 10.77
C LYS A 51 5.61 -14.33 9.90
N GLN A 52 5.64 -14.14 8.59
CA GLN A 52 5.22 -15.14 7.60
C GLN A 52 6.45 -15.75 6.91
N ARG A 53 6.33 -16.98 6.40
CA ARG A 53 7.45 -17.63 5.69
C ARG A 53 7.68 -16.93 4.34
N CYS A 54 8.94 -16.76 3.96
CA CYS A 54 9.28 -16.31 2.61
C CYS A 54 8.81 -17.33 1.56
N ILE A 55 8.13 -16.85 0.52
CA ILE A 55 7.57 -17.72 -0.53
C ILE A 55 8.64 -18.40 -1.42
N VAL A 56 9.83 -17.80 -1.50
CA VAL A 56 10.94 -18.28 -2.35
C VAL A 56 11.87 -19.23 -1.58
N CYS A 57 11.95 -19.09 -0.25
CA CYS A 57 12.83 -19.95 0.55
C CYS A 57 12.33 -21.41 0.56
N PRO A 58 13.23 -22.40 0.42
CA PRO A 58 12.86 -23.79 0.59
C PRO A 58 12.33 -24.03 2.01
N ARG A 59 11.32 -24.91 2.13
CA ARG A 59 10.61 -25.15 3.39
C ARG A 59 11.51 -25.63 4.53
N SER A 60 12.62 -26.29 4.20
CA SER A 60 13.63 -26.77 5.15
C SER A 60 14.34 -25.65 5.92
N THR A 61 14.39 -24.44 5.37
CA THR A 61 15.09 -23.30 5.99
C THR A 61 14.21 -22.46 6.93
N ASP A 62 12.89 -22.64 6.89
CA ASP A 62 11.86 -21.91 7.67
C ASP A 62 12.12 -20.39 7.87
N ILE A 63 12.58 -19.68 6.84
CA ILE A 63 12.88 -18.25 6.98
C ILE A 63 11.58 -17.44 7.06
N LYS A 64 11.30 -16.91 8.25
CA LYS A 64 10.13 -16.07 8.56
C LYS A 64 10.50 -14.59 8.62
N THR A 65 9.67 -13.74 8.04
CA THR A 65 9.91 -12.30 7.84
C THR A 65 8.60 -11.50 7.95
N LEU A 66 8.70 -10.22 8.30
CA LEU A 66 7.59 -9.25 8.27
C LEU A 66 7.55 -8.47 6.96
N SER A 67 8.61 -8.57 6.17
CA SER A 67 8.78 -7.77 4.96
C SER A 67 7.98 -8.34 3.79
N HIS A 68 7.39 -7.44 3.01
CA HIS A 68 6.63 -7.74 1.80
C HIS A 68 7.09 -6.86 0.64
N SER A 69 6.90 -7.34 -0.59
CA SER A 69 7.16 -6.53 -1.78
C SER A 69 6.16 -5.38 -1.89
N ASN A 70 6.64 -4.18 -2.15
CA ASN A 70 5.76 -3.02 -2.41
C ASN A 70 4.94 -3.17 -3.70
N PHE A 71 5.42 -3.98 -4.65
CA PHE A 71 4.76 -4.22 -5.93
C PHE A 71 3.77 -5.39 -5.87
N CYS A 72 4.21 -6.54 -5.35
CA CYS A 72 3.44 -7.79 -5.39
C CYS A 72 2.77 -8.17 -4.06
N LYS A 73 3.03 -7.43 -2.97
CA LYS A 73 2.58 -7.71 -1.59
C LYS A 73 2.91 -9.12 -1.06
N LYS A 74 3.75 -9.90 -1.77
CA LYS A 74 4.22 -11.23 -1.32
C LYS A 74 5.26 -11.10 -0.22
N THR A 75 5.21 -12.02 0.74
CA THR A 75 6.18 -12.11 1.85
C THR A 75 7.54 -12.61 1.37
N LEU A 76 8.58 -11.78 1.58
CA LEU A 76 9.94 -12.06 1.12
C LEU A 76 10.95 -11.79 2.23
N CYS A 77 11.93 -12.69 2.40
CA CYS A 77 13.04 -12.43 3.32
C CYS A 77 13.97 -11.38 2.70
N GLN A 78 14.82 -10.76 3.50
CA GLN A 78 15.74 -9.72 3.02
C GLN A 78 16.63 -10.17 1.86
N LYS A 79 16.99 -11.46 1.78
CA LYS A 79 17.74 -12.02 0.65
C LYS A 79 16.97 -12.02 -0.68
N HIS A 80 15.65 -12.18 -0.61
CA HIS A 80 14.76 -12.23 -1.79
C HIS A 80 14.03 -10.90 -2.04
N MET A 81 14.17 -9.94 -1.14
CA MET A 81 13.60 -8.61 -1.23
C MET A 81 14.57 -7.70 -1.98
N LYS A 82 14.47 -7.69 -3.31
CA LYS A 82 15.03 -6.64 -4.17
C LYS A 82 14.01 -5.48 -4.27
N LEU A 83 14.44 -4.31 -4.76
CA LEU A 83 13.56 -3.15 -5.03
C LEU A 83 12.25 -3.54 -5.75
N ILE A 84 12.34 -4.58 -6.58
CA ILE A 84 11.23 -5.27 -7.24
C ILE A 84 11.39 -6.77 -6.94
N CYS A 85 10.33 -7.48 -6.53
CA CYS A 85 10.40 -8.94 -6.31
C CYS A 85 10.81 -9.63 -7.63
N SER A 86 11.62 -10.71 -7.62
CA SER A 86 12.09 -11.34 -8.88
C SER A 86 10.94 -11.64 -9.85
N SER A 87 9.80 -12.11 -9.33
CA SER A 87 8.57 -12.33 -10.11
C SER A 87 7.92 -11.08 -10.71
N CYS A 88 8.25 -9.87 -10.22
CA CYS A 88 7.83 -8.59 -10.81
C CYS A 88 8.91 -7.97 -11.69
N CYS A 89 10.13 -8.52 -11.72
CA CYS A 89 11.20 -8.06 -12.60
C CYS A 89 11.21 -8.84 -13.92
N GLU A 90 10.57 -10.01 -13.95
CA GLU A 90 10.43 -10.89 -15.13
C GLU A 90 9.16 -10.62 -15.95
N ASN A 91 8.50 -9.47 -15.77
CA ASN A 91 7.33 -9.05 -16.55
C ASN A 91 7.41 -7.57 -16.90
#